data_AF-A0A536YPD7-F1
#
_entry.id   AF-A0A536YPD7-F1
#
_cell.length_a   1.000
_cell.length_b   1.000
_cell.length_c   1.000
_cell.angle_alpha   90.00
_cell.angle_beta   90.00
_cell.angle_gamma   90.00
#
_symmetry.space_group_name_H-M   'P 1'
#
loop_
_entity.id
_entity.type
_entity.pdbx_description
1 polymer ?
#
loop_
_entity_poly.entity_id
_entity_poly.type
_entity_poly.pdbx_seq_one_letter_code
_entity_poly.pdbx_strand_id
1 'polypeptide(L)'
;MENVSAGGFGASVPQIKGEWLKIGCLLGLQPEGGSNWVVGVIRRFQRESAQQGTVGIQTLGRAALPVQVRLQSGQMGTSQDSEAAILLNPIDSAPEAQLLLRANVLVAGQNLELERNGKVYLLLPVGGTEHGDDYDLIRCRQMIRDRGE
;
A
#
# COMPACT_ATOMS: atom_id res chain seq x y z
N MET A 1 10.28 5.06 20.33
CA MET A 1 9.89 5.70 19.06
C MET A 1 10.27 7.17 19.18
N GLU A 2 11.28 7.63 18.44
CA GLU A 2 11.75 9.02 18.57
C GLU A 2 11.37 9.81 17.31
N ASN A 3 10.62 10.89 17.53
CA ASN A 3 10.08 11.83 16.55
C ASN A 3 8.95 11.27 15.65
N VAL A 4 7.70 11.44 16.11
CA VAL A 4 6.47 11.13 15.38
C VAL A 4 5.90 12.42 14.80
N SER A 5 5.77 12.48 13.48
CA SER A 5 5.08 13.58 12.77
C SER A 5 3.84 13.05 12.04
N ALA A 6 2.98 13.96 11.55
CA ALA A 6 1.82 13.60 10.76
C ALA A 6 2.17 12.85 9.46
N GLY A 7 3.39 13.00 8.93
CA GLY A 7 3.83 12.40 7.66
C GLY A 7 4.79 11.19 7.78
N GLY A 8 5.28 10.87 8.97
CA GLY A 8 6.29 9.83 9.15
C GLY A 8 6.91 9.81 10.54
N PHE A 9 7.79 8.84 10.77
CA PHE A 9 8.45 8.64 12.07
C PHE A 9 9.88 8.10 11.93
N GLY A 10 10.71 8.41 12.93
CA GLY A 10 12.03 7.83 13.10
C GLY A 10 11.97 6.51 13.86
N ALA A 11 12.79 5.54 13.47
CA ALA A 11 12.99 4.30 14.21
C ALA A 11 14.48 3.95 14.29
N SER A 12 14.91 3.53 15.48
CA SER A 12 16.23 2.93 15.69
C SER A 12 16.12 1.43 15.46
N VAL A 13 17.04 0.87 14.68
CA VAL A 13 17.12 -0.56 14.39
C VAL A 13 18.31 -1.13 15.18
N PRO A 14 18.06 -1.80 16.32
CA PRO A 14 19.12 -2.21 17.24
C PRO A 14 19.92 -3.41 16.73
N GLN A 15 19.35 -4.20 15.81
CA GLN A 15 20.04 -5.25 15.06
C GLN A 15 19.46 -5.40 13.65
N ILE A 16 20.27 -5.08 12.65
CA ILE A 16 19.97 -5.32 11.25
C ILE A 16 20.36 -6.76 10.91
N LYS A 17 19.37 -7.59 10.57
CA LYS A 17 19.60 -8.98 10.14
C LYS A 17 19.45 -9.08 8.62
N GLY A 18 20.53 -9.38 7.91
CA GLY A 18 20.53 -9.46 6.44
C GLY A 18 20.43 -8.10 5.74
N GLU A 19 20.18 -8.10 4.43
CA GLU A 19 20.28 -6.91 3.56
C GLU A 19 18.92 -6.28 3.19
N TRP A 20 17.88 -6.45 4.01
CA TRP A 20 16.54 -5.91 3.70
C TRP A 20 16.40 -4.41 4.04
N LEU A 21 17.23 -3.89 4.95
CA LEU A 21 17.11 -2.51 5.42
C LEU A 21 17.77 -1.52 4.45
N LYS A 22 16.99 -1.05 3.48
CA LYS A 22 17.41 -0.10 2.44
C LYS A 22 16.35 0.97 2.16
N ILE A 23 16.77 2.10 1.58
CA ILE A 23 15.85 3.13 1.07
C ILE A 23 14.93 2.49 0.01
N GLY A 24 13.64 2.81 0.06
CA GLY A 24 12.62 2.25 -0.81
C GLY A 24 11.92 1.00 -0.26
N CYS A 25 12.46 0.37 0.78
CA CYS A 25 11.85 -0.81 1.40
C CYS A 25 10.48 -0.50 2.01
N LEU A 26 9.48 -1.29 1.66
CA LEU A 26 8.13 -1.27 2.23
C LEU A 26 8.09 -2.03 3.55
N LEU A 27 7.46 -1.43 4.57
CA LEU A 27 7.40 -1.98 5.92
C LEU A 27 5.97 -1.94 6.45
N GLY A 28 5.58 -3.04 7.12
CA GLY A 28 4.46 -3.06 8.05
C GLY A 28 4.97 -2.86 9.47
N LEU A 29 4.38 -1.92 10.21
CA LEU A 29 4.82 -1.52 11.54
C LEU A 29 3.62 -1.45 12.46
N GLN A 30 3.70 -2.08 13.63
CA GLN A 30 2.69 -1.94 14.68
C GLN A 30 3.26 -1.05 15.78
N PRO A 31 2.73 0.17 15.98
CA PRO A 31 3.15 1.04 17.07
C PRO A 31 2.88 0.38 18.43
N GLU A 32 3.75 0.66 19.40
CA GLU A 32 3.55 0.20 20.78
C GLU A 32 2.23 0.74 21.35
N GLY A 33 1.43 -0.14 21.96
CA GLY A 33 0.09 0.19 22.46
C GLY A 33 -0.98 0.37 21.37
N GLY A 34 -0.64 0.24 20.09
CA GLY A 34 -1.55 0.33 18.96
C GLY A 34 -2.06 -1.04 18.50
N SER A 35 -3.34 -1.12 18.15
CA SER A 35 -3.93 -2.31 17.50
C SER A 35 -3.87 -2.26 15.97
N ASN A 36 -3.52 -1.10 15.40
CA ASN A 36 -3.50 -0.88 13.96
C ASN A 36 -2.09 -1.03 13.37
N TRP A 37 -2.03 -1.66 12.20
CA TRP A 37 -0.84 -1.68 11.36
C TRP A 37 -0.70 -0.38 10.58
N VAL A 38 0.52 0.14 10.57
CA VAL A 38 0.94 1.27 9.75
C VAL A 38 1.82 0.72 8.64
N VAL A 39 1.60 1.18 7.42
CA VAL A 39 2.45 0.87 6.28
C VAL A 39 3.29 2.09 5.95
N GLY A 40 4.58 1.88 5.74
CA GLY A 40 5.52 2.95 5.44
C GLY A 40 6.68 2.51 4.56
N VAL A 41 7.44 3.49 4.10
CA VAL A 41 8.61 3.29 3.23
C VAL A 41 9.81 3.97 3.84
N ILE A 42 10.95 3.29 3.83
CA ILE A 42 12.23 3.89 4.24
C ILE A 42 12.62 4.97 3.22
N ARG A 43 12.74 6.22 3.67
CA ARG A 43 13.24 7.33 2.84
C ARG A 43 14.65 7.78 3.23
N ARG A 44 15.07 7.48 4.46
CA ARG A 44 16.39 7.82 4.98
C ARG A 44 16.92 6.65 5.77
N PHE A 45 18.19 6.34 5.58
CA PHE A 45 18.90 5.34 6.38
C PHE A 45 20.26 5.92 6.77
N GLN A 46 20.53 5.95 8.07
CA GLN A 46 21.80 6.34 8.63
C GLN A 46 22.38 5.14 9.38
N ARG A 47 23.49 4.62 8.87
CA ARG A 47 24.18 3.48 9.47
C ARG A 47 25.10 3.98 10.58
N GLU A 48 24.92 3.44 11.78
CA GLU A 48 25.76 3.76 12.95
C GLU A 48 26.84 2.70 13.14
N SER A 49 26.54 1.44 12.81
CA SER A 49 27.51 0.34 12.74
C SER A 49 27.07 -0.71 11.71
N ALA A 50 27.83 -1.80 11.54
CA ALA A 50 27.43 -2.90 10.65
C ALA A 50 26.06 -3.51 11.00
N GLN A 51 25.63 -3.42 12.25
CA GLN A 51 24.39 -4.04 12.75
C GLN A 51 23.37 -3.01 13.27
N GLN A 52 23.69 -1.72 13.28
CA GLN A 52 22.86 -0.70 13.89
C GLN A 52 22.71 0.51 12.99
N GLY A 53 21.55 1.15 13.07
CA GLY A 53 21.31 2.41 12.41
C GLY A 53 19.93 2.96 12.71
N THR A 54 19.68 4.13 12.17
CA THR A 54 18.40 4.82 12.26
C THR A 54 17.78 4.95 10.89
N VAL A 55 16.45 4.84 10.84
CA VAL A 55 15.68 5.01 9.61
C VAL A 55 14.64 6.10 9.77
N GLY A 56 14.49 6.89 8.71
CA GLY A 56 13.35 7.79 8.53
C GLY A 56 12.30 7.11 7.66
N ILE A 57 11.12 6.88 8.23
CA ILE A 57 10.03 6.16 7.58
C ILE A 57 8.95 7.16 7.20
N GLN A 58 8.60 7.21 5.93
CA GLN A 58 7.40 7.90 5.46
C GLN A 58 6.19 6.99 5.66
N THR A 59 5.13 7.51 6.27
CA THR A 59 3.87 6.76 6.40
C THR A 59 3.09 6.82 5.09
N LEU A 60 2.77 5.65 4.51
CA LEU A 60 1.87 5.54 3.37
C LEU A 60 0.40 5.40 3.80
N GLY A 61 0.15 4.66 4.88
CA GLY A 61 -1.19 4.45 5.41
C GLY A 61 -1.16 4.11 6.89
N ARG A 62 -2.13 4.61 7.66
CA ARG A 62 -2.31 4.29 9.10
C ARG A 62 -3.31 3.16 9.35
N ALA A 63 -3.94 2.72 8.28
CA ALA A 63 -4.75 1.52 8.22
C ALA A 63 -4.22 0.69 7.06
N ALA A 64 -4.23 -0.62 7.24
CA ALA A 64 -3.80 -1.56 6.23
C ALA A 64 -4.79 -2.71 6.24
N LEU A 65 -5.58 -2.82 5.18
CA LEU A 65 -6.51 -3.92 5.02
C LEU A 65 -6.04 -4.81 3.86
N PRO A 66 -5.63 -6.06 4.13
CA PRO A 66 -5.41 -7.03 3.07
C PRO A 66 -6.71 -7.27 2.32
N VAL A 67 -6.67 -7.19 0.99
CA VAL A 67 -7.82 -7.41 0.12
C VAL A 67 -7.42 -8.23 -1.11
N GLN A 68 -8.43 -8.76 -1.80
CA GLN A 68 -8.27 -9.33 -3.13
C GLN A 68 -8.91 -8.38 -4.14
N VAL A 69 -8.23 -8.10 -5.24
CA VAL A 69 -8.73 -7.28 -6.34
C VAL A 69 -8.76 -8.09 -7.63
N ARG A 70 -9.77 -7.87 -8.47
CA ARG A 70 -9.82 -8.43 -9.83
C ARG A 70 -9.33 -7.40 -10.83
N LEU A 71 -8.45 -7.79 -11.74
CA LEU A 71 -7.98 -6.90 -12.82
C LEU A 71 -8.94 -6.97 -14.01
N GLN A 72 -9.43 -5.81 -14.47
CA GLN A 72 -10.32 -5.71 -15.63
C GLN A 72 -9.53 -5.32 -16.87
N SER A 73 -9.53 -6.20 -17.87
CA SER A 73 -8.97 -5.91 -19.18
C SER A 73 -10.01 -5.15 -20.03
N GLY A 74 -9.62 -4.00 -20.59
CA GLY A 74 -10.54 -3.10 -21.29
C GLY A 74 -11.18 -3.63 -22.58
N GLN A 75 -10.83 -4.85 -23.05
CA GLN A 75 -11.29 -5.40 -24.33
C GLN A 75 -11.92 -6.81 -24.24
N MET A 76 -11.78 -7.54 -23.13
CA MET A 76 -12.18 -8.97 -23.06
C MET A 76 -12.73 -9.41 -21.69
N GLY A 77 -13.38 -8.49 -20.97
CA GLY A 77 -13.99 -8.78 -19.67
C GLY A 77 -13.00 -8.80 -18.51
N THR A 78 -13.55 -9.01 -17.31
CA THR A 78 -12.78 -9.21 -16.07
C THR A 78 -11.85 -10.41 -16.27
N SER A 79 -10.55 -10.26 -16.05
CA SER A 79 -9.73 -11.45 -15.81
C SER A 79 -10.28 -12.14 -14.56
N GLN A 80 -10.34 -13.47 -14.55
CA GLN A 80 -10.68 -14.20 -13.31
C GLN A 80 -9.55 -14.13 -12.29
N ASP A 81 -8.38 -13.63 -12.70
CA ASP A 81 -7.20 -13.54 -11.86
C ASP A 81 -7.42 -12.48 -10.77
N SER A 82 -7.45 -12.97 -9.53
CA SER A 82 -7.42 -12.14 -8.33
C SER A 82 -5.98 -11.86 -7.93
N GLU A 83 -5.66 -10.60 -7.67
CA GLU A 83 -4.37 -10.19 -7.13
C GLU A 83 -4.53 -9.78 -5.66
N ALA A 84 -3.56 -10.17 -4.83
CA ALA A 84 -3.50 -9.74 -3.45
C ALA A 84 -3.04 -8.28 -3.37
N ALA A 85 -3.72 -7.49 -2.54
CA ALA A 85 -3.41 -6.08 -2.37
C ALA A 85 -3.49 -5.66 -0.89
N ILE A 86 -2.90 -4.51 -0.58
CA ILE A 86 -3.12 -3.82 0.70
C ILE A 86 -3.82 -2.51 0.40
N LEU A 87 -5.01 -2.31 0.98
CA LEU A 87 -5.74 -1.07 0.92
C LEU A 87 -5.35 -0.17 2.10
N LEU A 88 -4.82 1.01 1.80
CA LEU A 88 -4.21 1.93 2.77
C LEU A 88 -5.20 2.91 3.40
N ASN A 89 -6.39 3.04 2.82
CA ASN A 89 -7.47 3.88 3.30
C ASN A 89 -8.82 3.16 3.16
N PRO A 90 -9.10 2.13 3.98
CA PRO A 90 -10.26 1.27 3.83
C PRO A 90 -11.58 1.94 4.28
N ILE A 91 -11.97 3.01 3.59
CA ILE A 91 -13.15 3.82 3.86
C ILE A 91 -14.13 3.63 2.68
N ASP A 92 -15.29 3.06 2.96
CA ASP A 92 -16.32 2.76 1.95
C ASP A 92 -16.83 4.01 1.20
N SER A 93 -16.91 5.15 1.88
CA SER A 93 -17.39 6.42 1.32
C SER A 93 -16.30 7.31 0.73
N ALA A 94 -15.02 6.89 0.77
CA ALA A 94 -13.95 7.72 0.23
C ALA A 94 -14.06 7.81 -1.31
N PRO A 95 -13.83 9.00 -1.90
CA PRO A 95 -13.84 9.15 -3.36
C PRO A 95 -12.60 8.54 -4.02
N GLU A 96 -11.56 8.29 -3.23
CA GLU A 96 -10.30 7.71 -3.69
C GLU A 96 -9.89 6.54 -2.80
N ALA A 97 -9.24 5.56 -3.42
CA ALA A 97 -8.59 4.43 -2.77
C ALA A 97 -7.10 4.44 -3.09
N GLN A 98 -6.27 4.02 -2.13
CA GLN A 98 -4.84 3.85 -2.30
C GLN A 98 -4.47 2.40 -2.04
N LEU A 99 -3.90 1.73 -3.04
CA LEU A 99 -3.56 0.32 -2.96
C LEU A 99 -2.07 0.10 -3.15
N LEU A 100 -1.54 -0.87 -2.43
CA LEU A 100 -0.26 -1.50 -2.75
C LEU A 100 -0.53 -2.83 -3.45
N LEU A 101 0.08 -3.00 -4.61
CA LEU A 101 0.15 -4.27 -5.34
C LEU A 101 1.59 -4.74 -5.44
N ARG A 102 1.79 -6.01 -5.79
CA ARG A 102 3.09 -6.47 -6.28
C ARG A 102 3.48 -5.63 -7.50
N ALA A 103 4.77 -5.28 -7.60
CA ALA A 103 5.29 -4.49 -8.70
C ALA A 103 4.93 -5.08 -10.07
N ASN A 104 4.57 -4.21 -11.00
CA ASN A 104 4.28 -4.49 -12.41
C ASN A 104 3.08 -5.41 -12.67
N VAL A 105 2.18 -5.59 -11.70
CA VAL A 105 0.95 -6.38 -11.92
C VAL A 105 -0.12 -5.60 -12.68
N LEU A 106 -0.30 -4.32 -12.38
CA LEU A 106 -1.31 -3.50 -13.05
C LEU A 106 -0.77 -2.94 -14.37
N VAL A 107 -1.43 -3.28 -15.48
CA VAL A 107 -1.11 -2.73 -16.79
C VAL A 107 -1.86 -1.41 -17.01
N ALA A 108 -1.22 -0.46 -17.69
CA ALA A 108 -1.82 0.82 -18.04
C ALA A 108 -3.17 0.65 -18.75
N GLY A 109 -4.18 1.38 -18.27
CA GLY A 109 -5.55 1.32 -18.80
C GLY A 109 -6.42 0.18 -18.22
N GLN A 110 -5.87 -0.70 -17.38
CA GLN A 110 -6.68 -1.64 -16.61
C GLN A 110 -7.34 -0.95 -15.41
N ASN A 111 -8.57 -1.36 -15.11
CA ASN A 111 -9.26 -1.00 -13.88
C ASN A 111 -9.23 -2.17 -12.90
N LEU A 112 -9.51 -1.91 -11.63
CA LEU A 112 -9.63 -2.96 -10.62
C LEU A 112 -11.05 -3.02 -10.09
N GLU A 113 -11.46 -4.22 -9.69
CA GLU A 113 -12.69 -4.42 -8.95
C GLU A 113 -12.37 -4.97 -7.56
N LEU A 114 -12.94 -4.34 -6.54
CA LEU A 114 -12.80 -4.72 -5.13
C LEU A 114 -14.17 -5.04 -4.57
N GLU A 115 -14.33 -6.22 -3.99
CA GLU A 115 -15.53 -6.56 -3.22
C GLU A 115 -15.23 -6.40 -1.72
N ARG A 116 -16.03 -5.58 -1.04
CA ARG A 116 -15.88 -5.32 0.40
C ARG A 116 -17.22 -4.98 1.02
N ASN A 117 -17.51 -5.56 2.19
CA ASN A 117 -18.74 -5.29 2.95
C ASN A 117 -20.02 -5.50 2.12
N GLY A 118 -20.03 -6.52 1.25
CA GLY A 118 -21.16 -6.83 0.36
C GLY A 118 -21.35 -5.85 -0.80
N LYS A 119 -20.45 -4.87 -0.97
CA LYS A 119 -20.46 -3.91 -2.08
C LYS A 119 -19.33 -4.20 -3.05
N VAL A 120 -19.58 -3.92 -4.32
CA VAL A 120 -18.58 -4.00 -5.37
C VAL A 120 -18.14 -2.58 -5.72
N TYR A 121 -16.83 -2.34 -5.65
CA TYR A 121 -16.20 -1.07 -5.97
C TYR A 121 -15.41 -1.21 -7.27
N LEU A 122 -15.66 -0.31 -8.22
CA LEU A 122 -14.80 -0.09 -9.37
C LEU A 122 -13.72 0.93 -8.99
N LEU A 123 -12.46 0.54 -9.17
CA LEU A 123 -11.29 1.33 -8.88
C LEU A 123 -10.64 1.72 -10.19
N LEU A 124 -10.67 3.02 -10.50
CA LEU A 124 -10.11 3.60 -11.72
C LEU A 124 -8.76 4.23 -11.36
N PRO A 125 -7.61 3.69 -11.78
CA PRO A 125 -6.32 4.29 -11.50
C PRO A 125 -6.26 5.76 -11.94
N VAL A 126 -5.78 6.64 -11.07
CA VAL A 126 -5.64 8.08 -11.30
C VAL A 126 -4.20 8.53 -11.09
N GLY A 127 -3.66 9.27 -12.08
CA GLY A 127 -2.29 9.76 -12.05
C GLY A 127 -1.24 8.67 -12.36
N GLY A 128 0.00 8.91 -11.95
CA GLY A 128 1.09 7.95 -12.09
C GLY A 128 1.16 6.97 -10.92
N THR A 129 1.47 5.71 -11.23
CA THR A 129 1.88 4.70 -10.26
C THR A 129 3.23 5.06 -9.67
N GLU A 130 3.36 5.04 -8.35
CA GLU A 130 4.66 5.13 -7.70
C GLU A 130 5.24 3.72 -7.60
N HIS A 131 6.39 3.51 -8.24
CA HIS A 131 7.07 2.22 -8.30
C HIS A 131 8.09 2.10 -7.17
N GLY A 132 7.91 1.08 -6.35
CA GLY A 132 8.93 0.58 -5.43
C GLY A 132 9.70 -0.59 -6.04
N ASP A 133 10.59 -1.20 -5.25
CA ASP A 133 11.41 -2.33 -5.72
C ASP A 133 10.56 -3.60 -5.97
N ASP A 134 9.57 -3.85 -5.11
CA ASP A 134 8.73 -5.05 -5.10
C ASP A 134 7.23 -4.75 -5.02
N TYR A 135 6.85 -3.46 -4.96
CA TYR A 135 5.48 -3.01 -4.90
C TYR A 135 5.21 -1.83 -5.85
N ASP A 136 3.95 -1.67 -6.20
CA ASP A 136 3.40 -0.48 -6.84
C ASP A 136 2.38 0.18 -5.91
N LEU A 137 2.52 1.48 -5.69
CA LEU A 137 1.52 2.30 -4.99
C LEU A 137 0.64 2.99 -6.02
N ILE A 138 -0.65 2.65 -5.98
CA ILE A 138 -1.64 3.04 -6.96
C ILE A 138 -2.71 3.87 -6.27
N ARG A 139 -2.99 5.04 -6.82
CA ARG A 139 -4.15 5.85 -6.44
C ARG A 139 -5.26 5.57 -7.43
N CYS A 140 -6.46 5.38 -6.92
CA CYS A 140 -7.64 5.09 -7.72
C CYS A 140 -8.77 6.02 -7.33
N ARG A 141 -9.56 6.50 -8.30
CA ARG A 141 -10.92 6.95 -8.02
C ARG A 141 -11.76 5.72 -7.70
N GLN A 142 -12.53 5.80 -6.62
CA GLN A 142 -13.42 4.73 -6.16
C GLN A 142 -14.86 5.04 -6.55
N MET A 143 -15.54 4.07 -7.15
CA MET A 143 -16.96 4.17 -7.52
C MET A 143 -17.69 2.91 -7.07
N ILE A 144 -18.88 3.06 -6.47
CA ILE A 144 -19.74 1.91 -6.18
C ILE A 144 -20.35 1.44 -7.50
N ARG A 145 -20.27 0.13 -7.76
CA ARG A 145 -20.94 -0.50 -8.89
C ARG A 145 -22.29 -0.99 -8.40
N ASP A 146 -23.35 -0.27 -8.75
CA ASP A 146 -24.70 -0.79 -8.59
C ASP A 146 -24.83 -2.04 -9.48
N ARG A 147 -25.16 -3.18 -8.87
CA ARG A 147 -25.64 -4.32 -9.65
C ARG A 147 -27.02 -3.91 -10.14
N GLY A 148 -27.11 -3.47 -11.40
CA GLY A 148 -28.40 -3.26 -12.05
C GLY A 148 -29.23 -4.54 -11.92
N GLU A 149 -30.44 -4.38 -11.39
CA GLU A 149 -31.50 -5.41 -11.44
C GLU A 149 -31.90 -5.72 -12.89
#